data_AF-A0A352FQM8-F1
#
_entry.id   AF-A0A352FQM8-F1
#
_cell.length_a   1.000
_cell.length_b   1.000
_cell.length_c   1.000
_cell.angle_alpha   90.00
_cell.angle_beta   90.00
_cell.angle_gamma   90.00
#
_symmetry.space_group_name_H-M   'P 1'
#
loop_
_entity.id
_entity.type
_entity.pdbx_description
1 polymer ?
#
loop_
_entity_poly.entity_id
_entity_poly.type
_entity_poly.pdbx_seq_one_letter_code
_entity_poly.pdbx_strand_id
1 'polypeptide(L)'
;MATVSLRSTTQVALAGTWVKESDRTPDEQTRIYIMVDDISGTLKKIEAAGGRMLTPRTDIAPGSGAFAVFADPAGTEFGLYEEPKR
;
A
#
# COMPACT_ATOMS: atom_id res chain seq x y z
N MET A 1 -11.56 -14.80 -3.15
CA MET A 1 -11.04 -13.66 -2.37
C MET A 1 -12.22 -12.98 -1.72
N ALA A 2 -12.20 -12.79 -0.40
CA ALA A 2 -13.24 -12.04 0.30
C ALA A 2 -12.54 -10.96 1.14
N THR A 3 -12.75 -9.70 0.74
CA THR A 3 -12.27 -8.53 1.48
C THR A 3 -13.34 -8.14 2.49
N VAL A 4 -13.00 -8.14 3.78
CA VAL A 4 -13.83 -7.55 4.83
C VAL A 4 -13.35 -6.11 5.03
N SER A 5 -14.22 -5.14 4.77
CA SER A 5 -13.96 -3.72 5.03
C SER A 5 -14.99 -3.20 6.02
N LEU A 6 -14.53 -2.83 7.22
CA LEU A 6 -15.29 -2.04 8.18
C LEU A 6 -15.11 -0.55 7.81
N ARG A 7 -16.17 0.25 7.94
CA ARG A 7 -16.15 1.70 7.70
C ARG A 7 -16.26 2.47 9.01
N SER A 8 -15.33 3.39 9.24
CA SER A 8 -15.34 4.42 10.28
C SER A 8 -14.64 5.64 9.69
N THR A 9 -15.20 6.82 9.89
CA THR A 9 -14.77 8.11 9.32
C THR A 9 -13.45 8.65 9.90
N THR A 10 -12.66 7.79 10.54
CA THR A 10 -11.25 8.02 10.91
C THR A 10 -10.55 6.66 10.96
N GLN A 11 -10.65 5.87 9.90
CA GLN A 11 -10.12 4.52 9.88
C GLN A 11 -8.83 4.45 9.09
N VAL A 12 -7.71 4.38 9.81
CA VAL A 12 -6.50 3.75 9.26
C VAL A 12 -6.87 2.28 9.05
N ALA A 13 -7.34 1.93 7.86
CA ALA A 13 -7.51 0.53 7.51
C ALA A 13 -6.17 -0.01 7.01
N LEU A 14 -5.84 -1.21 7.46
CA LEU A 14 -4.72 -2.00 6.95
C LEU A 14 -5.29 -3.08 6.05
N ALA A 15 -4.76 -3.18 4.84
CA ALA A 15 -5.07 -4.24 3.89
C ALA A 15 -3.85 -5.12 3.65
N GLY A 16 -4.08 -6.38 3.27
CA GLY A 16 -3.02 -7.32 2.94
C GLY A 16 -3.54 -8.42 2.03
N THR A 17 -2.66 -9.00 1.23
CA THR A 17 -2.99 -10.11 0.34
C THR A 17 -2.45 -11.41 0.91
N TRP A 18 -3.31 -12.43 0.99
CA TRP A 18 -2.89 -13.79 1.29
C TRP A 18 -2.66 -14.53 -0.02
N VAL A 19 -1.44 -15.03 -0.22
CA VAL A 19 -1.05 -15.84 -1.37
C VAL A 19 -0.83 -17.27 -0.90
N LYS A 20 -1.25 -18.27 -1.68
CA LYS A 20 -0.94 -19.67 -1.37
C LYS A 20 0.57 -19.87 -1.48
N GLU A 21 1.13 -20.71 -0.62
CA GLU A 21 2.57 -20.98 -0.64
C GLU A 21 3.06 -21.49 -2.01
N SER A 22 2.24 -22.29 -2.71
CA SER A 22 2.55 -22.78 -4.05
C SER A 22 2.65 -21.69 -5.12
N ASP A 23 2.05 -20.53 -4.86
CA ASP A 23 1.90 -19.43 -5.82
C ASP A 23 2.87 -18.27 -5.50
N ARG A 24 3.65 -18.37 -4.39
CA ARG A 24 4.64 -17.34 -4.01
C ARG A 24 5.91 -17.48 -4.83
N THR A 25 6.49 -16.35 -5.25
CA THR A 25 7.89 -16.36 -5.67
C THR A 25 8.80 -16.44 -4.43
N PRO A 26 10.01 -17.03 -4.51
CA PRO A 26 10.90 -17.23 -3.35
C PRO A 26 11.25 -15.94 -2.59
N ASP A 27 11.19 -14.78 -3.28
CA ASP A 27 11.47 -13.44 -2.78
C ASP A 27 10.21 -12.69 -2.29
N GLU A 28 9.02 -13.26 -2.47
CA GLU A 28 7.75 -12.59 -2.17
C GLU A 28 7.50 -12.53 -0.66
N GLN A 29 7.53 -11.32 -0.08
CA GLN A 29 7.25 -11.10 1.34
C GLN A 29 5.82 -10.60 1.57
N THR A 30 5.27 -10.87 2.76
CA THR A 30 3.97 -10.32 3.15
C THR A 30 4.08 -8.80 3.25
N ARG A 31 3.28 -8.07 2.46
CA ARG A 31 3.27 -6.61 2.46
C ARG A 31 1.98 -6.07 3.07
N ILE A 32 2.13 -5.14 4.01
CA ILE A 32 1.02 -4.42 4.64
C ILE A 32 0.73 -3.16 3.80
N TYR A 33 -0.52 -2.97 3.40
CA TYR A 33 -0.98 -1.76 2.72
C TYR A 33 -1.69 -0.82 3.69
N ILE A 34 -1.23 0.43 3.74
CA ILE A 34 -1.77 1.49 4.58
C ILE A 34 -2.63 2.39 3.70
N MET A 35 -3.90 2.61 4.08
CA MET A 35 -4.76 3.54 3.35
C MET A 35 -4.39 5.00 3.62
N VAL A 36 -4.34 5.81 2.56
CA VAL A 36 -4.04 7.25 2.61
C VAL A 36 -4.91 8.03 1.61
N ASP A 37 -5.20 9.29 1.93
CA ASP A 37 -6.00 10.16 1.04
C ASP A 37 -5.19 10.69 -0.17
N ASP A 38 -3.87 10.75 -0.04
CA ASP A 38 -2.94 11.26 -1.06
C ASP A 38 -1.62 10.50 -0.99
N ILE A 39 -1.42 9.55 -1.90
CA ILE A 39 -0.16 8.80 -2.02
C ILE A 39 1.00 9.73 -2.35
N SER A 40 0.81 10.68 -3.27
CA SER A 40 1.90 11.55 -3.72
C SER A 40 2.41 12.45 -2.60
N GLY A 41 1.51 13.04 -1.81
CA GLY A 41 1.88 13.80 -0.62
C GLY A 41 2.50 12.93 0.47
N THR A 42 2.03 11.70 0.64
CA THR A 42 2.57 10.77 1.64
C THR A 42 3.98 10.29 1.28
N LEU A 43 4.24 9.96 0.01
CA LEU A 43 5.57 9.56 -0.46
C LEU A 43 6.62 10.66 -0.23
N LYS A 44 6.27 11.93 -0.47
CA LYS A 44 7.17 13.06 -0.15
C LYS A 44 7.55 13.12 1.32
N LYS A 45 6.59 12.85 2.22
CA LYS A 45 6.86 12.80 3.67
C LYS A 45 7.74 11.62 4.05
N ILE A 46 7.51 10.46 3.43
CA ILE A 46 8.31 9.25 3.63
C ILE A 46 9.76 9.48 3.20
N GLU A 47 9.98 10.04 2.00
CA GLU A 47 11.33 10.35 1.50
C GLU A 47 12.02 11.38 2.39
N ALA A 48 11.32 12.43 2.84
CA ALA A 48 11.85 13.41 3.78
C ALA A 48 12.22 12.80 5.15
N ALA A 49 11.57 11.70 5.54
CA ALA A 49 11.87 10.95 6.76
C ALA A 49 12.95 9.86 6.58
N GLY A 50 13.57 9.77 5.40
CA GLY A 50 14.63 8.80 5.10
C GLY A 50 14.15 7.46 4.56
N GLY A 51 12.85 7.31 4.28
CA GLY A 51 12.34 6.17 3.53
C GLY A 51 12.67 6.25 2.05
N ARG A 52 12.53 5.12 1.34
CA ARG A 52 12.80 5.00 -0.09
C ARG A 52 11.56 4.57 -0.86
N MET A 53 11.18 5.33 -1.88
CA MET A 53 10.16 4.90 -2.82
C MET A 53 10.68 3.73 -3.68
N LEU A 54 9.94 2.61 -3.69
CA LEU A 54 10.25 1.41 -4.47
C LEU A 54 9.35 1.30 -5.70
N THR A 55 8.07 1.63 -5.54
CA THR A 55 7.09 1.72 -6.64
C THR A 55 6.40 3.07 -6.53
N PRO A 56 6.40 3.89 -7.60
CA PRO A 56 5.70 5.17 -7.60
C PRO A 56 4.19 4.97 -7.51
N ARG A 57 3.46 6.06 -7.27
CA ARG A 57 1.99 6.06 -7.35
C ARG A 57 1.57 5.48 -8.71
N THR A 58 0.90 4.34 -8.66
CA THR A 58 0.47 3.55 -9.82
C THR A 58 -1.03 3.30 -9.70
N ASP A 59 -1.79 3.68 -10.73
CA ASP A 59 -3.23 3.42 -10.77
C ASP A 59 -3.46 1.91 -10.97
N ILE A 60 -4.41 1.32 -10.24
CA ILE A 60 -4.67 -0.14 -10.28
C ILE A 60 -5.49 -0.50 -11.52
N ALA A 61 -6.71 0.03 -11.58
CA ALA A 61 -7.64 -0.11 -12.68
C ALA A 61 -8.62 1.07 -12.62
N PRO A 62 -9.29 1.42 -13.73
CA PRO A 62 -10.29 2.48 -13.72
C PRO A 62 -11.33 2.26 -12.62
N GLY A 63 -11.47 3.24 -11.73
CA GLY A 63 -12.40 3.17 -10.60
C GLY A 63 -11.94 2.32 -9.41
N SER A 64 -10.69 1.85 -9.36
CA SER A 64 -10.15 1.02 -8.26
C SER A 64 -9.12 1.71 -7.37
N GLY A 65 -8.79 2.99 -7.63
CA GLY A 65 -7.81 3.74 -6.85
C GLY A 65 -6.37 3.52 -7.32
N ALA A 66 -5.42 3.85 -6.44
CA ALA A 66 -3.99 3.76 -6.73
C ALA A 66 -3.22 3.12 -5.57
N PHE A 67 -2.02 2.63 -5.86
CA PHE A 67 -1.10 2.11 -4.86
C PHE A 67 0.32 2.66 -5.06
N ALA A 68 1.14 2.53 -4.04
CA ALA A 68 2.58 2.73 -4.11
C ALA A 68 3.28 1.78 -3.14
N VAL A 69 4.61 1.67 -3.26
CA VAL A 69 5.42 0.83 -2.37
C VAL A 69 6.64 1.63 -1.93
N PHE A 70 6.95 1.56 -0.64
CA PHE A 70 8.15 2.17 -0.09
C PHE A 70 8.84 1.23 0.90
N ALA A 71 10.13 1.47 1.14
CA ALA A 71 10.88 0.89 2.24
C ALA A 71 11.13 1.96 3.31
N ASP A 72 11.00 1.58 4.58
CA ASP A 72 11.46 2.41 5.70
C ASP A 72 13.01 2.39 5.80
N PRO A 73 13.62 3.20 6.70
CA PRO A 73 15.08 3.20 6.88
C PRO A 73 15.68 1.85 7.33
N ALA A 74 14.87 0.95 7.89
CA ALA A 74 15.30 -0.40 8.28
C ALA A 74 15.20 -1.40 7.11
N GLY A 75 14.67 -0.99 5.96
CA GLY A 75 14.46 -1.83 4.78
C GLY A 75 13.14 -2.59 4.78
N THR A 76 12.24 -2.32 5.71
CA THR A 76 10.91 -2.95 5.75
C THR A 76 10.02 -2.37 4.67
N GLU A 77 9.43 -3.22 3.83
CA GLU A 77 8.57 -2.78 2.73
C GLU A 77 7.09 -2.66 3.14
N PHE A 78 6.50 -1.52 2.79
CA PHE A 78 5.08 -1.25 3.00
C PHE A 78 4.43 -0.79 1.70
N GLY A 79 3.14 -1.09 1.56
CA GLY A 79 2.28 -0.57 0.53
C GLY A 79 1.51 0.66 1.03
N LEU A 80 1.23 1.59 0.13
CA LEU A 80 0.20 2.62 0.30
C LEU A 80 -0.95 2.32 -0.64
N TYR A 81 -2.17 2.63 -0.22
CA TYR A 81 -3.37 2.54 -1.04
C TYR A 81 -4.19 3.81 -0.93
N GLU A 82 -4.63 4.35 -2.06
CA GLU A 82 -5.51 5.52 -2.17
C GLU A 82 -6.81 5.07 -2.83
N GLU A 83 -7.94 5.29 -2.13
CA GLU A 83 -9.25 4.97 -2.69
C GLU A 83 -9.53 5.81 -3.96
N PRO A 84 -10.32 5.28 -4.91
CA PRO A 84 -10.75 6.05 -6.07
C PRO A 84 -11.49 7.32 -5.63
N LYS A 85 -11.13 8.45 -6.25
CA LYS A 85 -11.86 9.70 -6.05
C LYS A 85 -13.28 9.55 -6.58
N ARG A 86 -14.25 9.90 -5.75
CA ARG A 86 -15.68 9.73 -6.00
C ARG A 86 -16.24 10.82 -6.93
#